data_AF-A0A926YZD4-F1
#
_entry.id   AF-A0A926YZD4-F1
#
_cell.length_a   1.000
_cell.length_b   1.000
_cell.length_c   1.000
_cell.angle_alpha   90.00
_cell.angle_beta   90.00
_cell.angle_gamma   90.00
#
_symmetry.space_group_name_H-M   'P 1'
#
loop_
_entity.id
_entity.type
_entity.pdbx_description
1 polymer ?
#
loop_
_entity_poly.entity_id
_entity_poly.type
_entity_poly.pdbx_seq_one_letter_code
_entity_poly.pdbx_strand_id
1 'polypeptide(L)'
;MKDWVIVGTAAQHQAVEAFAQVLQVAGQSVQICWEPTVVDGQVCEFTHPVTIGKVAGDLWLPVVWTAKGPLYAEVIGRAGDAYRQPIHLKDEQRQVLYALARHCLLELAAKSPSSGKTPRVTPGVYLVQFSLSGTEVQLGQIWPFPAEPALASIGVQSLDLFTCHWYCLTGLPILDLTIDPRVTSL
;
A
#
# COMPACT_ATOMS: atom_id res chain seq x y z
N MET A 1 -6.22 23.51 -17.06
CA MET A 1 -6.98 22.85 -15.99
C MET A 1 -7.95 21.92 -16.71
N LYS A 2 -7.61 20.65 -16.83
CA LYS A 2 -8.46 19.64 -17.49
C LYS A 2 -8.54 18.47 -16.55
N ASP A 3 -9.67 18.36 -15.88
CA ASP A 3 -10.03 17.22 -15.06
C ASP A 3 -10.39 16.07 -16.01
N TRP A 4 -9.81 14.91 -15.79
CA TRP A 4 -10.14 13.69 -16.53
C TRP A 4 -10.97 12.81 -15.60
N VAL A 5 -12.19 12.50 -16.03
CA VAL A 5 -13.07 11.54 -15.36
C VAL A 5 -13.11 10.29 -16.23
N ILE A 6 -12.70 9.17 -15.65
CA ILE A 6 -12.69 7.86 -16.29
C ILE A 6 -13.85 7.04 -15.70
N VAL A 7 -14.72 6.52 -16.57
CA VAL A 7 -15.83 5.61 -16.20
C VAL A 7 -15.78 4.42 -17.15
N GLY A 8 -15.90 3.18 -16.65
CA GLY A 8 -15.94 2.03 -17.55
C GLY A 8 -16.15 0.66 -16.91
N THR A 9 -16.99 -0.13 -17.58
CA THR A 9 -16.83 -1.57 -17.79
C THR A 9 -16.38 -1.78 -19.25
N ALA A 10 -15.91 -2.94 -19.71
CA ALA A 10 -15.69 -4.22 -19.07
C ALA A 10 -14.26 -4.69 -19.33
N ALA A 11 -13.79 -5.49 -18.39
CA ALA A 11 -12.47 -6.10 -18.29
C ALA A 11 -11.32 -5.17 -17.92
N GLN A 12 -10.91 -4.24 -18.78
CA GLN A 12 -9.53 -3.76 -18.66
C GLN A 12 -9.24 -2.49 -19.46
N HIS A 13 -10.25 -1.88 -20.08
CA HIS A 13 -10.02 -0.85 -21.11
C HIS A 13 -9.29 0.40 -20.61
N GLN A 14 -9.06 0.51 -19.31
CA GLN A 14 -8.29 1.57 -18.71
C GLN A 14 -7.62 1.21 -17.40
N ALA A 15 -7.57 -0.07 -16.99
CA ALA A 15 -6.87 -0.44 -15.76
C ALA A 15 -5.41 0.05 -15.77
N VAL A 16 -4.90 0.25 -16.99
CA VAL A 16 -3.49 0.40 -17.33
C VAL A 16 -3.31 1.29 -18.57
N GLU A 17 -4.17 2.25 -18.93
CA GLU A 17 -3.73 3.23 -19.97
C GLU A 17 -2.67 4.23 -19.46
N ALA A 18 -2.03 3.86 -18.35
CA ALA A 18 -0.62 3.48 -18.36
C ALA A 18 -0.03 3.57 -16.95
N PHE A 19 -0.79 3.38 -15.86
CA PHE A 19 -0.22 3.70 -14.55
C PHE A 19 0.22 5.20 -14.47
N ALA A 20 -0.33 6.21 -15.18
CA ALA A 20 -0.38 6.55 -16.62
C ALA A 20 1.00 6.82 -17.28
N GLN A 21 2.10 6.68 -16.54
CA GLN A 21 3.46 6.85 -17.07
C GLN A 21 4.50 6.39 -16.04
N VAL A 22 4.20 5.35 -15.26
CA VAL A 22 5.08 4.73 -14.24
C VAL A 22 5.57 5.64 -13.11
N LEU A 23 5.99 6.90 -13.30
CA LEU A 23 6.53 7.81 -12.28
C LEU A 23 6.87 9.24 -12.82
N GLN A 24 6.53 9.61 -14.08
CA GLN A 24 7.15 10.77 -14.77
C GLN A 24 6.22 11.84 -15.39
N VAL A 25 5.23 12.36 -14.65
CA VAL A 25 4.77 13.74 -14.93
C VAL A 25 4.79 14.51 -13.62
N ALA A 26 5.77 15.40 -13.49
CA ALA A 26 5.83 16.36 -12.41
C ALA A 26 4.54 17.21 -12.41
N GLY A 27 3.70 17.01 -11.38
CA GLY A 27 2.61 17.94 -11.05
C GLY A 27 1.21 17.64 -11.60
N GLN A 28 0.85 16.38 -11.89
CA GLN A 28 -0.54 16.02 -12.23
C GLN A 28 -1.14 15.00 -11.25
N SER A 29 -2.37 15.30 -10.81
CA SER A 29 -3.21 14.49 -9.93
C SER A 29 -4.12 13.60 -10.77
N VAL A 30 -4.11 12.28 -10.55
CA VAL A 30 -5.01 11.34 -11.24
C VAL A 30 -6.04 10.80 -10.25
N GLN A 31 -7.31 11.20 -10.38
CA GLN A 31 -8.41 10.69 -9.55
C GLN A 31 -8.96 9.36 -10.12
N ILE A 32 -8.93 8.30 -9.34
CA ILE A 32 -9.45 6.98 -9.68
C ILE A 32 -10.74 6.76 -8.89
N CYS A 33 -11.85 6.59 -9.60
CA CYS A 33 -13.11 6.12 -9.04
C CYS A 33 -13.22 4.62 -9.35
N TRP A 34 -13.30 3.79 -8.31
CA TRP A 34 -13.46 2.35 -8.48
C TRP A 34 -14.94 2.02 -8.68
N GLU A 35 -15.27 1.22 -9.70
CA GLU A 35 -16.60 0.62 -9.77
C GLU A 35 -16.75 -0.47 -8.69
N PRO A 36 -17.97 -0.68 -8.16
CA PRO A 36 -18.23 -1.73 -7.19
C PRO A 36 -17.77 -3.10 -7.68
N THR A 37 -16.92 -3.79 -6.91
CA THR A 37 -16.44 -5.14 -7.24
C THR A 37 -17.15 -6.17 -6.36
N VAL A 38 -17.63 -7.26 -6.94
CA VAL A 38 -18.28 -8.34 -6.18
C VAL A 38 -17.24 -9.32 -5.65
N VAL A 39 -17.13 -9.47 -4.33
CA VAL A 39 -16.33 -10.50 -3.66
C VAL A 39 -17.29 -11.38 -2.86
N ASP A 40 -17.27 -12.70 -3.10
CA ASP A 40 -18.14 -13.70 -2.44
C ASP A 40 -19.66 -13.39 -2.50
N GLY A 41 -20.12 -12.82 -3.62
CA GLY A 41 -21.52 -12.47 -3.81
C GLY A 41 -21.96 -11.17 -3.11
N GLN A 42 -21.03 -10.46 -2.46
CA GLN A 42 -21.25 -9.14 -1.90
C GLN A 42 -20.64 -8.06 -2.79
N VAL A 43 -21.44 -7.04 -3.12
CA VAL A 43 -21.00 -5.86 -3.88
C VAL A 43 -20.19 -4.96 -2.93
N CYS A 44 -18.88 -4.87 -3.12
CA CYS A 44 -18.03 -3.92 -2.40
C CYS A 44 -17.97 -2.61 -3.21
N GLU A 45 -18.79 -1.64 -2.81
CA GLU A 45 -18.80 -0.30 -3.38
C GLU A 45 -17.70 0.54 -2.71
N PHE A 46 -16.59 0.76 -3.42
CA PHE A 46 -15.50 1.61 -2.93
C PHE A 46 -15.71 3.04 -3.41
N THR A 47 -16.47 3.83 -2.66
CA THR A 47 -16.85 5.21 -3.00
C THR A 47 -15.77 6.27 -2.72
N HIS A 48 -14.54 5.85 -2.43
CA HIS A 48 -13.48 6.75 -2.00
C HIS A 48 -12.63 7.24 -3.18
N PRO A 49 -12.53 8.56 -3.40
CA PRO A 49 -11.63 9.09 -4.41
C PRO A 49 -10.19 8.72 -4.04
N VAL A 50 -9.42 8.28 -5.04
CA VAL A 50 -8.00 7.98 -4.88
C VAL A 50 -7.20 8.84 -5.86
N THR A 51 -6.23 9.61 -5.37
CA THR A 51 -5.38 10.41 -6.25
C THR A 51 -3.96 9.84 -6.32
N ILE A 52 -3.44 9.56 -7.51
CA ILE A 52 -2.02 9.19 -7.71
C ILE A 52 -1.23 10.41 -8.18
N GLY A 53 -0.12 10.75 -7.49
CA GLY A 53 0.71 11.91 -7.83
C GLY A 53 2.01 12.01 -7.02
N LYS A 54 2.78 13.09 -7.23
CA LYS A 54 3.94 13.41 -6.37
C LYS A 54 3.41 13.98 -5.05
N VAL A 55 3.18 13.10 -4.09
CA VAL A 55 2.67 13.47 -2.76
C VAL A 55 3.85 13.70 -1.81
N ALA A 56 3.80 14.78 -1.02
CA ALA A 56 4.57 14.92 0.21
C ALA A 56 3.86 14.10 1.32
N GLY A 57 3.78 12.78 1.13
CA GLY A 57 3.06 11.90 2.05
C GLY A 57 3.90 11.64 3.29
N ASP A 58 3.37 11.96 4.46
CA ASP A 58 4.03 11.72 5.75
C ASP A 58 3.53 10.43 6.43
N LEU A 59 2.84 9.57 5.66
CA LEU A 59 2.35 8.28 6.12
C LEU A 59 2.86 7.15 5.23
N TRP A 60 3.13 6.00 5.83
CA TRP A 60 3.54 4.77 5.17
C TRP A 60 2.72 3.60 5.68
N LEU A 61 2.16 2.82 4.77
CA LEU A 61 1.60 1.51 5.07
C LEU A 61 2.66 0.44 4.81
N PRO A 62 3.12 -0.27 5.86
CA PRO A 62 3.95 -1.44 5.65
C PRO A 62 3.09 -2.65 5.22
N VAL A 63 3.45 -3.22 4.08
CA VAL A 63 2.85 -4.44 3.53
C VAL A 63 3.90 -5.54 3.56
N VAL A 64 3.71 -6.52 4.44
CA VAL A 64 4.54 -7.72 4.51
C VAL A 64 3.96 -8.75 3.54
N TRP A 65 4.54 -8.84 2.34
CA TRP A 65 4.08 -9.77 1.32
C TRP A 65 4.69 -11.15 1.55
N THR A 66 3.88 -12.11 1.99
CA THR A 66 4.32 -13.49 2.22
C THR A 66 3.95 -14.39 1.05
N ALA A 67 4.40 -15.66 1.08
CA ALA A 67 3.97 -16.67 0.11
C ALA A 67 2.45 -16.94 0.14
N LYS A 68 1.77 -16.65 1.26
CA LYS A 68 0.32 -16.83 1.42
C LYS A 68 -0.49 -15.59 1.04
N GLY A 69 0.16 -14.43 0.95
CA GLY A 69 -0.50 -13.14 0.70
C GLY A 69 0.04 -12.01 1.58
N PRO A 70 -0.50 -10.80 1.41
CA PRO A 70 -0.11 -9.64 2.20
C PRO A 70 -0.61 -9.73 3.64
N LEU A 71 0.28 -9.41 4.58
CA LEU A 71 -0.06 -9.00 5.94
C LEU A 71 0.17 -7.49 6.04
N TYR A 72 -0.77 -6.77 6.61
CA TYR A 72 -0.69 -5.32 6.76
C TYR A 72 -0.29 -4.98 8.19
N ALA A 73 0.78 -4.21 8.35
CA ALA A 73 1.15 -3.65 9.64
C ALA A 73 0.37 -2.35 9.90
N GLU A 74 0.40 -1.90 11.15
CA GLU A 74 -0.09 -0.57 11.49
C GLU A 74 0.70 0.52 10.77
N VAL A 75 0.02 1.61 10.43
CA VAL A 75 0.59 2.72 9.66
C VAL A 75 1.71 3.40 10.44
N ILE A 76 2.73 3.84 9.70
CA ILE A 76 3.84 4.63 10.21
C ILE A 76 3.64 6.08 9.77
N GLY A 77 3.82 7.02 10.69
CA GLY A 77 3.75 8.45 10.40
C GLY A 77 5.05 9.17 10.72
N ARG A 78 5.30 10.28 10.03
CA ARG A 78 6.37 11.21 10.37
C ARG A 78 5.92 12.16 11.49
N ALA A 79 6.76 12.33 12.50
CA ALA A 79 6.57 13.27 13.60
C ALA A 79 7.85 14.09 13.77
N GLY A 80 7.98 15.18 13.02
CA GLY A 80 9.21 15.97 12.93
C GLY A 80 10.33 15.18 12.24
N ASP A 81 11.45 14.99 12.94
CA ASP A 81 12.62 14.22 12.48
C ASP A 81 12.56 12.73 12.87
N ALA A 82 11.45 12.28 13.47
CA ALA A 82 11.25 10.91 13.88
C ALA A 82 10.08 10.24 13.15
N TYR A 83 10.06 8.91 13.18
CA TYR A 83 8.94 8.10 12.73
C TYR A 83 8.21 7.49 13.93
N ARG A 84 6.89 7.37 13.82
CA ARG A 84 6.02 6.79 14.85
C ARG A 84 5.13 5.71 14.29
N GLN A 85 4.97 4.64 15.05
CA GLN A 85 4.05 3.55 14.83
C GLN A 85 3.43 3.21 16.20
N PRO A 86 2.14 2.85 16.28
CA PRO A 86 1.14 2.89 15.22
C PRO A 86 0.53 4.29 15.01
N ILE A 87 0.15 4.59 13.76
CA ILE A 87 -0.82 5.64 13.45
C ILE A 87 -2.17 4.98 13.20
N HIS A 88 -3.11 5.19 14.12
CA HIS A 88 -4.43 4.59 14.01
C HIS A 88 -5.27 5.31 12.95
N LEU A 89 -5.68 4.55 11.93
CA LEU A 89 -6.65 4.98 10.93
C LEU A 89 -8.03 4.40 11.25
N LYS A 90 -9.10 5.00 10.71
CA LYS A 90 -10.43 4.39 10.75
C LYS A 90 -10.48 3.14 9.88
N ASP A 91 -11.33 2.19 10.24
CA ASP A 91 -11.49 0.91 9.55
C ASP A 91 -11.76 1.08 8.06
N GLU A 92 -12.65 2.02 7.71
CA GLU A 92 -12.98 2.37 6.32
C GLU A 92 -11.74 2.82 5.54
N GLN A 93 -10.90 3.67 6.13
CA GLN A 93 -9.66 4.15 5.51
C GLN A 93 -8.65 3.00 5.36
N ARG A 94 -8.54 2.11 6.35
CA ARG A 94 -7.64 0.94 6.28
C ARG A 94 -8.04 0.00 5.16
N GLN A 95 -9.33 -0.33 5.03
CA GLN A 95 -9.82 -1.24 3.99
C GLN A 95 -9.52 -0.72 2.58
N VAL A 96 -9.79 0.56 2.32
CA VAL A 96 -9.48 1.21 1.04
C VAL A 96 -7.97 1.16 0.77
N LEU A 97 -7.17 1.54 1.77
CA LEU A 97 -5.71 1.58 1.65
C LEU A 97 -5.11 0.18 1.40
N TYR A 98 -5.63 -0.86 2.06
CA TYR A 98 -5.19 -2.25 1.88
C TYR A 98 -5.53 -2.76 0.49
N ALA A 99 -6.76 -2.54 0.03
CA ALA A 99 -7.19 -2.92 -1.32
C ALA A 99 -6.32 -2.26 -2.38
N LEU A 100 -6.08 -0.96 -2.22
CA LEU A 100 -5.29 -0.16 -3.15
C LEU A 100 -3.81 -0.60 -3.17
N ALA A 101 -3.18 -0.74 -2.01
CA ALA A 101 -1.80 -1.20 -1.90
C ALA A 101 -1.61 -2.58 -2.54
N ARG A 102 -2.55 -3.51 -2.29
CA ARG A 102 -2.56 -4.84 -2.92
C ARG A 102 -2.62 -4.75 -4.44
N HIS A 103 -3.53 -3.94 -4.96
CA HIS A 103 -3.71 -3.77 -6.39
C HIS A 103 -2.43 -3.21 -7.03
N CYS A 104 -1.84 -2.16 -6.45
CA CYS A 104 -0.59 -1.58 -6.96
C CYS A 104 0.56 -2.59 -7.00
N LEU A 105 0.73 -3.41 -5.96
CA LEU A 105 1.78 -4.42 -5.93
C LEU A 105 1.56 -5.53 -6.96
N LEU A 106 0.31 -6.00 -7.14
CA LEU A 106 -0.02 -6.99 -8.16
C LEU A 106 0.23 -6.46 -9.58
N GLU A 107 -0.15 -5.22 -9.85
CA GLU A 107 0.10 -4.56 -11.13
C GLU A 107 1.60 -4.38 -11.40
N LEU A 108 2.39 -4.00 -10.40
CA LEU A 108 3.84 -3.92 -10.50
C LEU A 108 4.46 -5.30 -10.82
N ALA A 109 3.96 -6.35 -10.18
CA ALA A 109 4.43 -7.71 -10.44
C ALA A 109 4.05 -8.23 -11.84
N ALA A 110 2.84 -7.90 -12.32
CA ALA A 110 2.37 -8.27 -13.65
C ALA A 110 3.25 -7.67 -14.77
N LYS A 111 3.83 -6.50 -14.52
CA LYS A 111 4.65 -5.77 -15.48
C LYS A 111 6.12 -6.16 -15.47
N SER A 112 6.58 -6.96 -14.51
CA SER A 112 7.98 -7.38 -14.42
C SER A 112 8.22 -8.64 -15.29
N PRO A 113 8.93 -8.54 -16.43
CA PRO A 113 9.15 -9.66 -17.35
C PRO A 113 10.30 -10.53 -16.83
N SER A 114 10.08 -11.30 -15.76
CA SER A 114 11.04 -12.30 -15.34
C SER A 114 10.83 -13.59 -16.15
N SER A 115 11.63 -13.75 -17.21
CA SER A 115 11.96 -14.98 -17.93
C SER A 115 11.03 -16.19 -17.68
N GLY A 116 9.87 -16.21 -18.35
CA GLY A 116 9.01 -17.39 -18.46
C GLY A 116 8.29 -17.86 -17.18
N LYS A 117 8.35 -17.09 -16.08
CA LYS A 117 7.70 -17.44 -14.80
C LYS A 117 6.40 -16.66 -14.62
N THR A 118 5.39 -17.29 -14.00
CA THR A 118 4.13 -16.61 -13.63
C THR A 118 4.43 -15.32 -12.85
N PRO A 119 3.88 -14.17 -13.24
CA PRO A 119 4.09 -12.91 -12.52
C PRO A 119 3.60 -13.07 -11.09
N ARG A 120 4.49 -12.77 -10.14
CA ARG A 120 4.23 -12.85 -8.70
C ARG A 120 4.93 -11.70 -8.01
N VAL A 121 4.28 -11.14 -6.99
CA VAL A 121 4.94 -10.19 -6.10
C VAL A 121 6.03 -10.94 -5.34
N THR A 122 7.24 -10.39 -5.35
CA THR A 122 8.37 -10.95 -4.62
C THR A 122 8.06 -10.93 -3.12
N PRO A 123 8.21 -12.04 -2.38
CA PRO A 123 8.05 -12.01 -0.94
C PRO A 123 9.00 -10.99 -0.30
N GLY A 124 8.48 -10.17 0.61
CA GLY A 124 9.27 -9.09 1.20
C GLY A 124 8.42 -8.12 2.01
N VAL A 125 8.98 -6.95 2.26
CA VAL A 125 8.31 -5.85 2.95
C VAL A 125 8.31 -4.68 1.99
N TYR A 126 7.13 -4.12 1.81
CA TYR A 126 6.90 -2.97 0.95
C TYR A 126 6.39 -1.81 1.80
N LEU A 127 6.95 -0.62 1.63
CA LEU A 127 6.41 0.59 2.24
C LEU A 127 5.65 1.39 1.18
N VAL A 128 4.34 1.47 1.35
CA VAL A 128 3.45 2.25 0.47
C VAL A 128 3.23 3.61 1.11
N GLN A 129 3.85 4.65 0.56
CA GLN A 129 3.69 6.02 1.02
C GLN A 129 2.35 6.58 0.57
N PHE A 130 1.67 7.33 1.44
CA PHE A 130 0.41 7.97 1.12
C PHE A 130 0.17 9.24 1.94
N SER A 131 -0.85 10.00 1.56
CA SER A 131 -1.47 11.05 2.39
C SER A 131 -2.97 10.79 2.53
N LEU A 132 -3.57 11.39 3.56
CA LEU A 132 -5.00 11.37 3.81
C LEU A 132 -5.55 12.78 3.83
N SER A 133 -6.65 13.00 3.10
CA SER A 133 -7.44 14.22 3.16
C SER A 133 -8.91 13.84 3.37
N GLY A 134 -9.34 13.83 4.64
CA GLY A 134 -10.65 13.27 5.00
C GLY A 134 -10.72 11.77 4.71
N THR A 135 -11.50 11.39 3.71
CA THR A 135 -11.65 10.00 3.25
C THR A 135 -10.89 9.70 1.95
N GLU A 136 -10.28 10.71 1.34
CA GLU A 136 -9.46 10.55 0.14
C GLU A 136 -8.07 10.03 0.51
N VAL A 137 -7.63 8.98 -0.19
CA VAL A 137 -6.27 8.41 -0.07
C VAL A 137 -5.48 8.83 -1.30
N GLN A 138 -4.32 9.46 -1.10
CA GLN A 138 -3.42 9.75 -2.20
C GLN A 138 -2.13 8.94 -2.10
N LEU A 139 -1.82 8.15 -3.12
CA LEU A 139 -0.59 7.35 -3.13
C LEU A 139 0.61 8.14 -3.63
N GLY A 140 1.71 7.97 -2.90
CA GLY A 140 3.04 8.42 -3.29
C GLY A 140 3.90 7.26 -3.78
N GLN A 141 5.09 7.12 -3.19
CA GLN A 141 6.08 6.13 -3.59
C GLN A 141 5.86 4.75 -2.95
N ILE A 142 6.30 3.70 -3.65
CA ILE A 142 6.36 2.34 -3.10
C ILE A 142 7.81 1.91 -3.02
N TRP A 143 8.26 1.55 -1.82
CA TRP A 143 9.61 1.04 -1.57
C TRP A 143 9.58 -0.48 -1.44
N PRO A 144 10.29 -1.25 -2.27
CA PRO A 144 10.31 -2.71 -2.21
C PRO A 144 11.29 -3.27 -1.16
N PHE A 145 11.46 -2.54 -0.06
CA PHE A 145 12.32 -2.89 1.08
C PHE A 145 11.93 -2.04 2.31
N PRO A 146 12.29 -2.46 3.53
CA PRO A 146 12.10 -1.65 4.74
C PRO A 146 13.06 -0.45 4.74
N ALA A 147 12.60 0.70 4.24
CA ALA A 147 13.35 1.96 4.25
C ALA A 147 13.32 2.64 5.64
N GLU A 148 13.85 3.87 5.74
CA GLU A 148 13.95 4.64 6.99
C GLU A 148 12.69 4.62 7.90
N PRO A 149 11.45 4.76 7.38
CA PRO A 149 10.25 4.70 8.23
C PRO A 149 10.12 3.39 9.02
N ALA A 150 10.65 2.28 8.50
CA ALA A 150 10.57 0.97 9.15
C ALA A 150 11.27 0.91 10.51
N LEU A 151 12.17 1.87 10.80
CA LEU A 151 12.78 2.02 12.13
C LEU A 151 11.75 2.18 13.24
N ALA A 152 10.57 2.77 12.94
CA ALA A 152 9.49 2.92 13.92
C ALA A 152 8.93 1.58 14.44
N SER A 153 9.20 0.47 13.76
CA SER A 153 8.75 -0.85 14.19
C SER A 153 9.65 -1.48 15.26
N ILE A 154 10.90 -1.02 15.41
CA ILE A 154 11.87 -1.63 16.33
C ILE A 154 11.45 -1.35 17.77
N GLY A 155 11.23 -2.42 18.54
CA GLY A 155 10.78 -2.32 19.94
C GLY A 155 9.30 -1.92 20.09
N VAL A 156 8.58 -1.76 18.97
CA VAL A 156 7.16 -1.39 18.95
C VAL A 156 6.31 -2.51 18.38
N GLN A 157 6.78 -3.17 17.32
CA GLN A 157 6.10 -4.28 16.69
C GLN A 157 6.92 -5.56 16.88
N SER A 158 6.24 -6.67 17.14
CA SER A 158 6.82 -8.01 17.11
C SER A 158 6.12 -8.83 16.04
N LEU A 159 6.79 -9.27 14.97
CA LEU A 159 8.18 -9.01 14.57
C LEU A 159 8.37 -7.59 14.00
N ASP A 160 9.56 -7.01 14.13
CA ASP A 160 9.87 -5.75 13.44
C ASP A 160 9.95 -5.94 11.91
N LEU A 161 9.84 -4.85 11.16
CA LEU A 161 9.74 -4.91 9.70
C LEU A 161 11.01 -5.39 9.00
N PHE A 162 12.20 -5.20 9.59
CA PHE A 162 13.44 -5.76 9.03
C PHE A 162 13.47 -7.27 9.22
N THR A 163 13.06 -7.75 10.39
CA THR A 163 12.92 -9.18 10.67
C THR A 163 11.86 -9.82 9.77
N CYS A 164 10.71 -9.17 9.55
CA CYS A 164 9.72 -9.62 8.59
C CYS A 164 10.29 -9.73 7.17
N HIS A 165 11.06 -8.73 6.72
CA HIS A 165 11.68 -8.76 5.40
C HIS A 165 12.62 -9.96 5.24
N TRP A 166 13.49 -10.17 6.23
CA TRP A 166 14.37 -11.33 6.27
C TRP A 166 13.59 -12.65 6.22
N TYR A 167 12.55 -12.78 7.04
CA TYR A 167 11.72 -13.99 7.09
C TYR A 167 11.04 -14.28 5.75
N CYS A 168 10.54 -13.26 5.06
CA CYS A 168 9.99 -13.41 3.72
C CYS A 168 11.03 -13.93 2.72
N LEU A 169 12.24 -13.40 2.75
CA LEU A 169 13.33 -13.81 1.85
C LEU A 169 13.84 -15.23 2.14
N THR A 170 13.83 -15.65 3.40
CA THR A 170 14.28 -16.99 3.82
C THR A 170 13.16 -18.02 3.91
N GLY A 171 11.92 -17.65 3.57
CA GLY A 171 10.76 -18.55 3.66
C GLY A 171 10.39 -18.97 5.08
N LEU A 172 10.77 -18.18 6.09
CA LEU A 172 10.35 -18.42 7.47
C LEU A 172 8.90 -17.95 7.67
N PRO A 173 8.12 -18.64 8.53
CA PRO A 173 6.73 -18.29 8.76
C PRO A 173 6.61 -16.97 9.52
N ILE A 174 5.70 -16.12 9.06
CA ILE A 174 5.21 -14.95 9.79
C ILE A 174 3.74 -15.24 10.11
N LEU A 175 3.44 -15.41 11.39
CA LEU A 175 2.11 -15.81 11.84
C LEU A 175 1.20 -14.61 12.09
N ASP A 176 1.76 -13.57 12.71
CA ASP A 176 1.04 -12.35 13.07
C ASP A 176 2.00 -11.17 13.20
N LEU A 177 1.46 -9.95 13.12
CA LEU A 177 2.14 -8.68 13.37
C LEU A 177 1.45 -8.01 14.56
N THR A 178 2.11 -8.00 15.72
CA THR A 178 1.51 -7.48 16.95
C THR A 178 2.23 -6.21 17.39
N ILE A 179 1.48 -5.15 17.72
CA ILE A 179 2.01 -3.96 18.39
C ILE A 179 2.15 -4.25 19.88
N ASP A 180 3.29 -3.92 20.48
CA ASP A 180 3.50 -4.01 21.93
C ASP A 180 2.55 -3.01 22.61
N PRO A 181 1.58 -3.50 23.41
CA PRO A 181 0.57 -2.65 24.02
C PRO A 181 1.15 -1.61 24.98
N ARG A 182 2.39 -1.78 25.44
CA ARG A 182 3.07 -0.84 26.33
C ARG A 182 3.48 0.45 25.61
N VAL A 183 3.68 0.40 24.30
CA VAL A 183 4.13 1.56 23.51
C VAL A 183 2.97 2.48 23.13
N THR A 184 1.74 1.98 23.09
CA THR A 184 0.53 2.73 22.71
C THR A 184 0.00 3.68 23.80
N SER A 185 0.65 3.77 24.97
CA SER A 185 0.17 4.50 26.15
C SER A 185 0.83 5.86 26.41
N LEU A 186 1.60 6.39 25.46
CA LEU A 186 2.33 7.67 25.56
C LEU A 186 1.77 8.77 24.65
#